data_AF-A0A7C6MSH5-F1
#
_entry.id   AF-A0A7C6MSH5-F1
#
_cell.length_a   1.000
_cell.length_b   1.000
_cell.length_c   1.000
_cell.angle_alpha   90.00
_cell.angle_beta   90.00
_cell.angle_gamma   90.00
#
_symmetry.space_group_name_H-M   'P 1'
#
loop_
_entity.id
_entity.type
_entity.pdbx_description
1 polymer ?
#
loop_
_entity_poly.entity_id
_entity_poly.type
_entity_poly.pdbx_seq_one_letter_code
_entity_poly.pdbx_strand_id
1 'polypeptide(L)'
;MKTIAVYVLLASCILVFMSGCARKVEPPEGVREPQQNTQQYSQRQEMADTQKISVVLYYTNNDMNKLVTETRDIIIETEENRALATLSLLFEGPLHDEFVHTIPKGTKILNFTQAENIATVNLSKEFLEASAMEQAVARLSIVNTLTEFEDIKHVKFYVNGDELKNEKGQPLGLLTRGSTDVLMEIAQQEQMPVQVEEDGTTVEKRKVILYFPDEQFMYVVPEVREVEVINKEIAQALVKELMAGPQKPGLVGIIPDEVKLLDVSVSDGIARLNFSKELKDNFPKGTAGESMFLGSITNTLTEVGTIDGVQFLIEGKEMEGVGHVEMDKPFERNTRIIGKRIVLYFSDEQGSQIVPEYRAIPQNELGVARKILEGLIEGPAKEGLKPVMPRGITKNDLLDVWIKDETAYVDFSANIKGKHAGGSAGEAITIYSIVNSLTELKNVKRVQFLIEGSKEEELTGHAIFSEPFMRNPGVIKNNNG
;
A
#
# COMPACT_ATOMS: atom_id res chain seq x y z
N MET A 1 24.74 -30.64 -48.62
CA MET A 1 25.70 -30.41 -49.72
C MET A 1 25.56 -28.97 -50.19
N LYS A 2 26.68 -28.21 -50.18
CA LYS A 2 26.99 -27.00 -50.98
C LYS A 2 26.18 -25.72 -50.66
N THR A 3 26.72 -24.51 -50.53
CA THR A 3 28.06 -23.95 -50.31
C THR A 3 27.86 -22.48 -49.86
N ILE A 4 28.87 -21.93 -49.21
CA ILE A 4 29.08 -20.52 -48.80
C ILE A 4 29.06 -19.55 -49.99
N ALA A 5 28.58 -18.31 -49.79
CA ALA A 5 29.14 -17.12 -50.44
C ALA A 5 28.88 -15.85 -49.60
N VAL A 6 29.95 -15.36 -48.97
CA VAL A 6 30.09 -14.04 -48.37
C VAL A 6 30.43 -13.04 -49.49
N TYR A 7 29.83 -11.85 -49.49
CA TYR A 7 30.41 -10.67 -50.13
C TYR A 7 30.26 -9.45 -49.21
N VAL A 8 31.41 -8.96 -48.76
CA VAL A 8 31.64 -7.63 -48.23
C VAL A 8 32.16 -6.77 -49.38
N LEU A 9 31.56 -5.61 -49.64
CA LEU A 9 32.31 -4.48 -50.18
C LEU A 9 31.60 -3.13 -49.93
N LEU A 10 32.34 -2.24 -49.28
CA LEU A 10 32.10 -0.83 -49.00
C LEU A 10 32.07 0.04 -50.28
N ALA A 11 31.34 1.15 -50.22
CA ALA A 11 31.74 2.55 -50.56
C ALA A 11 30.49 3.36 -50.97
N SER A 12 30.00 4.27 -50.13
CA SER A 12 30.30 5.72 -50.10
C SER A 12 29.34 6.60 -50.93
N CYS A 13 28.71 7.54 -50.23
CA CYS A 13 28.29 8.88 -50.67
C CYS A 13 27.13 9.00 -51.69
N ILE A 14 26.01 9.62 -51.28
CA ILE A 14 25.74 11.06 -51.48
C ILE A 14 24.34 11.38 -50.91
N LEU A 15 24.30 12.40 -50.06
CA LEU A 15 23.12 13.08 -49.54
C LEU A 15 22.37 13.84 -50.65
N VAL A 16 21.05 13.71 -50.70
CA VAL A 16 20.16 14.75 -51.23
C VAL A 16 19.05 14.99 -50.22
N PHE A 17 19.17 16.13 -49.52
CA PHE A 17 18.11 16.71 -48.70
C PHE A 17 17.07 17.36 -49.62
N MET A 18 15.80 16.99 -49.46
CA MET A 18 14.66 17.80 -49.93
C MET A 18 14.04 18.51 -48.74
N SER A 19 14.14 19.83 -48.80
CA SER A 19 13.71 20.85 -47.85
C SER A 19 12.19 20.95 -47.71
N GLY A 20 11.70 20.85 -46.47
CA GLY A 20 10.38 21.33 -46.06
C GLY A 20 10.53 22.49 -45.07
N CYS A 21 10.06 23.68 -45.44
CA CYS A 21 10.12 24.88 -44.62
C CYS A 21 9.12 24.82 -43.45
N ALA A 22 9.62 24.82 -42.22
CA ALA A 22 8.89 25.29 -41.04
C ALA A 22 9.69 26.45 -40.42
N ARG A 23 9.07 27.63 -40.33
CA ARG A 23 9.69 28.82 -39.71
C ARG A 23 10.00 28.53 -38.24
N LYS A 24 11.28 28.52 -37.89
CA LYS A 24 11.76 28.62 -36.51
C LYS A 24 11.48 30.03 -36.00
N VAL A 25 10.75 30.13 -34.89
CA VAL A 25 10.77 31.32 -34.05
C VAL A 25 11.98 31.17 -33.14
N GLU A 26 12.98 32.04 -33.29
CA GLU A 26 14.13 32.06 -32.39
C GLU A 26 13.74 32.71 -31.05
N PRO A 27 14.16 32.18 -29.90
CA PRO A 27 13.93 32.83 -28.61
C PRO A 27 14.76 34.13 -28.53
N PRO A 28 14.31 35.15 -27.79
CA PRO A 28 15.04 36.40 -27.64
C PRO A 28 16.41 36.18 -26.99
N GLU A 29 17.45 36.79 -27.56
CA GLU A 29 18.80 36.83 -27.00
C GLU A 29 18.77 37.46 -25.60
N GLY A 30 19.14 36.68 -24.57
CA GLY A 30 19.34 37.20 -23.20
C GLY A 30 18.88 36.30 -22.05
N VAL A 31 18.18 35.20 -22.30
CA VAL A 31 17.86 34.24 -21.24
C VAL A 31 19.01 33.24 -21.11
N ARG A 32 19.87 33.41 -20.09
CA ARG A 32 20.77 32.34 -19.65
C ARG A 32 19.91 31.25 -19.04
N GLU A 33 19.83 30.08 -19.69
CA GLU A 33 19.38 28.87 -19.01
C GLU A 33 20.26 28.65 -17.78
N PRO A 34 19.69 28.34 -16.61
CA PRO A 34 20.49 27.99 -15.45
C PRO A 34 21.29 26.73 -15.83
N GLN A 35 22.62 26.84 -15.79
CA GLN A 35 23.52 25.71 -15.96
C GLN A 35 23.30 24.76 -14.78
N GLN A 36 22.36 23.83 -14.94
CA GLN A 36 22.22 22.70 -14.03
C GLN A 36 23.46 21.82 -14.20
N ASN A 37 24.20 21.66 -13.12
CA ASN A 37 25.39 20.83 -13.06
C ASN A 37 24.97 19.34 -13.15
N THR A 38 24.66 18.89 -14.37
CA THR A 38 24.13 17.56 -14.69
C THR A 38 25.05 16.42 -14.23
N GLN A 39 26.35 16.66 -14.14
CA GLN A 39 27.32 15.69 -13.63
C GLN A 39 27.22 15.47 -12.11
N GLN A 40 26.84 16.49 -11.35
CA GLN A 40 26.67 16.38 -9.90
C GLN A 40 25.30 15.78 -9.52
N TYR A 41 24.29 15.95 -10.38
CA TYR A 41 23.02 15.22 -10.28
C TYR A 41 23.17 13.74 -10.69
N SER A 42 23.91 13.43 -11.75
CA SER A 42 24.14 12.04 -12.19
C SER A 42 25.00 11.24 -11.21
N GLN A 43 26.02 11.85 -10.58
CA GLN A 43 26.79 11.19 -9.51
C GLN A 43 26.00 11.00 -8.21
N ARG A 44 24.97 11.83 -7.96
CA ARG A 44 24.08 11.69 -6.78
C ARG A 44 23.12 10.52 -6.94
N GLN A 45 22.60 10.30 -8.15
CA GLN A 45 21.75 9.15 -8.49
C GLN A 45 22.50 7.81 -8.40
N GLU A 46 23.82 7.77 -8.65
CA GLU A 46 24.61 6.52 -8.59
C GLU A 46 24.93 6.02 -7.16
N MET A 47 24.77 6.85 -6.12
CA MET A 47 25.14 6.50 -4.73
C MET A 47 23.98 6.52 -3.72
N ALA A 48 22.76 6.86 -4.13
CA ALA A 48 21.66 7.19 -3.21
C ALA A 48 20.54 6.14 -3.10
N ASP A 49 20.44 5.17 -4.00
CA ASP A 49 19.19 4.42 -4.17
C ASP A 49 19.24 2.95 -3.74
N THR A 50 20.25 2.57 -2.96
CA THR A 50 20.27 1.21 -2.39
C THR A 50 20.49 1.24 -0.91
N GLN A 51 19.58 0.65 -0.15
CA GLN A 51 19.66 0.55 1.30
C GLN A 51 20.11 -0.86 1.68
N LYS A 52 21.13 -0.94 2.54
CA LYS A 52 21.48 -2.20 3.19
C LYS A 52 20.57 -2.41 4.39
N ILE A 53 19.86 -3.53 4.44
CA ILE A 53 19.02 -3.93 5.57
C ILE A 53 19.38 -5.33 6.04
N SER A 54 19.18 -5.61 7.34
CA SER A 54 19.28 -6.96 7.88
C SER A 54 17.87 -7.55 8.00
N VAL A 55 17.68 -8.74 7.44
CA VAL A 55 16.39 -9.44 7.40
C VAL A 55 16.49 -10.78 8.12
N VAL A 56 15.39 -11.20 8.73
CA VAL A 56 15.29 -12.47 9.44
C VAL A 56 14.46 -13.44 8.63
N LEU A 57 15.05 -14.59 8.29
CA LEU A 57 14.44 -15.66 7.51
C LEU A 57 14.13 -16.83 8.43
N TYR A 58 12.92 -17.38 8.31
CA TYR A 58 12.49 -18.52 9.09
C TYR A 58 12.61 -19.81 8.30
N TYR A 59 13.51 -20.69 8.73
CA TYR A 59 13.64 -22.06 8.22
C TYR A 59 13.19 -23.05 9.29
N THR A 60 13.37 -24.35 9.07
CA THR A 60 13.22 -25.36 10.11
C THR A 60 14.55 -26.02 10.48
N ASN A 61 14.63 -26.59 11.67
CA ASN A 61 15.69 -27.53 12.01
C ASN A 61 15.59 -28.84 11.19
N ASN A 62 16.61 -29.69 11.29
CA ASN A 62 16.66 -31.01 10.63
C ASN A 62 15.45 -31.92 10.95
N ASP A 63 14.86 -31.80 12.14
CA ASP A 63 13.69 -32.58 12.54
C ASP A 63 12.35 -32.00 12.02
N MET A 64 12.38 -30.85 11.34
CA MET A 64 11.20 -30.11 10.86
C MET A 64 10.13 -29.80 11.92
N ASN A 65 10.49 -29.82 13.21
CA ASN A 65 9.57 -29.62 14.32
C ASN A 65 9.66 -28.23 14.97
N LYS A 66 10.70 -27.46 14.63
CA LYS A 66 10.91 -26.11 15.14
C LYS A 66 11.33 -25.18 14.02
N LEU A 67 10.79 -23.97 14.05
CA LEU A 67 11.34 -22.88 13.27
C LEU A 67 12.65 -22.39 13.89
N VAL A 68 13.62 -22.13 13.03
CA VAL A 68 14.92 -21.55 13.35
C VAL A 68 15.14 -20.33 12.46
N THR A 69 15.91 -19.36 12.94
CA THR A 69 16.11 -18.10 12.24
C THR A 69 17.51 -18.00 11.66
N GLU A 70 17.59 -17.44 10.46
CA GLU A 70 18.83 -17.00 9.83
C GLU A 70 18.74 -15.51 9.54
N THR A 71 19.75 -14.74 9.93
CA THR A 71 19.81 -13.31 9.61
C THR A 71 20.70 -13.10 8.39
N ARG A 72 20.21 -12.36 7.39
CA ARG A 72 20.98 -11.98 6.21
C ARG A 72 20.96 -10.48 6.00
N ASP A 73 22.07 -9.95 5.52
CA ASP A 73 22.11 -8.60 5.01
C ASP A 73 21.76 -8.61 3.51
N ILE A 74 20.80 -7.79 3.11
CA ILE A 74 20.46 -7.57 1.70
C ILE A 74 20.54 -6.10 1.32
N ILE A 75 20.65 -5.88 0.02
CA ILE A 75 20.58 -4.56 -0.59
C ILE A 75 19.22 -4.46 -1.30
N ILE A 76 18.44 -3.44 -0.95
CA ILE A 76 17.14 -3.15 -1.56
C ILE A 76 17.20 -1.83 -2.33
N GLU A 77 16.51 -1.74 -3.45
CA GLU A 77 16.39 -0.50 -4.24
C GLU A 77 15.41 0.48 -3.56
N THR A 78 14.28 -0.02 -3.09
CA THR A 78 13.28 0.80 -2.39
C THR A 78 12.77 0.09 -1.16
N GLU A 79 12.38 0.87 -0.16
CA GLU A 79 11.77 0.36 1.07
C GLU A 79 10.52 -0.47 0.76
N GLU A 80 9.75 -0.07 -0.26
CA GLU A 80 8.52 -0.74 -0.69
C GLU A 80 8.77 -2.15 -1.25
N ASN A 81 9.98 -2.42 -1.76
CA ASN A 81 10.34 -3.73 -2.32
C ASN A 81 10.93 -4.69 -1.27
N ARG A 82 11.19 -4.24 -0.03
CA ARG A 82 11.92 -5.03 0.98
C ARG A 82 11.28 -6.37 1.31
N ALA A 83 9.95 -6.43 1.39
CA ALA A 83 9.24 -7.63 1.76
C ALA A 83 9.30 -8.69 0.64
N LEU A 84 9.17 -8.26 -0.62
CA LEU A 84 9.35 -9.14 -1.78
C LEU A 84 10.80 -9.60 -1.92
N ALA A 85 11.78 -8.72 -1.70
CA ALA A 85 13.20 -9.10 -1.72
C ALA A 85 13.51 -10.15 -0.65
N THR A 86 12.98 -9.97 0.57
CA THR A 86 13.13 -10.91 1.69
C THR A 86 12.44 -12.24 1.40
N LEU A 87 11.23 -12.22 0.82
CA LEU A 87 10.53 -13.43 0.42
C LEU A 87 11.27 -14.18 -0.69
N SER A 88 11.86 -13.47 -1.64
CA SER A 88 12.67 -14.06 -2.71
C SER A 88 13.91 -14.77 -2.13
N LEU A 89 14.56 -14.13 -1.16
CA LEU A 89 15.71 -14.71 -0.44
C LEU A 89 15.34 -15.95 0.39
N LEU A 90 14.14 -15.96 0.99
CA LEU A 90 13.61 -17.15 1.67
C LEU A 90 13.49 -18.33 0.67
N PHE A 91 13.02 -18.06 -0.55
CA PHE A 91 12.86 -19.04 -1.63
C PHE A 91 14.18 -19.57 -2.20
N GLU A 92 15.30 -18.86 -2.01
CA GLU A 92 16.64 -19.36 -2.35
C GLU A 92 17.15 -20.43 -1.39
N GLY A 93 16.60 -20.49 -0.17
CA GLY A 93 16.95 -21.47 0.85
C GLY A 93 18.01 -21.01 1.84
N PRO A 94 18.25 -21.79 2.91
CA PRO A 94 19.21 -21.48 3.98
C PRO A 94 20.67 -21.52 3.51
N LEU A 95 21.56 -20.81 4.21
CA LEU A 95 23.02 -20.89 3.99
C LEU A 95 23.71 -21.88 4.94
N HIS A 96 23.04 -22.23 6.05
CA HIS A 96 23.55 -23.18 7.02
C HIS A 96 23.06 -24.60 6.75
N ASP A 97 23.97 -25.56 6.71
CA ASP A 97 23.67 -26.99 6.45
C ASP A 97 22.72 -27.62 7.50
N GLU A 98 22.59 -27.03 8.68
CA GLU A 98 21.71 -27.49 9.77
C GLU A 98 20.25 -27.03 9.60
N PHE A 99 20.00 -26.11 8.66
CA PHE A 99 18.69 -25.56 8.39
C PHE A 99 18.10 -26.21 7.14
N VAL A 100 16.81 -26.52 7.22
CA VAL A 100 16.08 -27.19 6.15
C VAL A 100 15.26 -26.17 5.36
N HIS A 101 15.36 -26.26 4.04
CA HIS A 101 14.56 -25.47 3.11
C HIS A 101 13.07 -25.72 3.32
N THR A 102 12.29 -24.65 3.52
CA THR A 102 10.87 -24.75 3.88
C THR A 102 9.92 -24.67 2.70
N ILE A 103 10.36 -24.08 1.57
CA ILE A 103 9.50 -23.91 0.40
C ILE A 103 9.52 -25.18 -0.47
N PRO A 104 8.36 -25.69 -0.90
CA PRO A 104 8.30 -26.88 -1.75
C PRO A 104 9.01 -26.69 -3.08
N LYS A 105 9.68 -27.75 -3.55
CA LYS A 105 10.51 -27.74 -4.75
C LYS A 105 9.72 -27.27 -5.97
N GLY A 106 10.27 -26.30 -6.70
CA GLY A 106 9.70 -25.79 -7.94
C GLY A 106 8.63 -24.71 -7.76
N THR A 107 8.19 -24.43 -6.53
CA THR A 107 7.28 -23.32 -6.23
C THR A 107 7.90 -21.99 -6.62
N LYS A 108 7.11 -21.13 -7.27
CA LYS A 108 7.48 -19.76 -7.65
C LYS A 108 6.54 -18.76 -7.01
N ILE A 109 7.04 -17.56 -6.76
CA ILE A 109 6.22 -16.38 -6.46
C ILE A 109 5.70 -15.85 -7.80
N LEU A 110 4.38 -15.91 -8.01
CA LEU A 110 3.73 -15.37 -9.22
C LEU A 110 3.42 -13.89 -9.06
N ASN A 111 2.97 -13.50 -7.87
CA ASN A 111 2.68 -12.11 -7.54
C ASN A 111 2.85 -11.88 -6.04
N PHE A 112 3.24 -10.67 -5.68
CA PHE A 112 3.32 -10.18 -4.31
C PHE A 112 2.76 -8.76 -4.28
N THR A 113 1.83 -8.51 -3.36
CA THR A 113 1.32 -7.16 -3.10
C THR A 113 1.27 -6.91 -1.60
N GLN A 114 1.52 -5.67 -1.19
CA GLN A 114 1.33 -5.24 0.18
C GLN A 114 0.38 -4.04 0.19
N ALA A 115 -0.70 -4.14 0.97
CA ALA A 115 -1.62 -3.04 1.22
C ALA A 115 -1.87 -2.94 2.73
N GLU A 116 -1.63 -1.75 3.30
CA GLU A 116 -1.60 -1.54 4.75
C GLU A 116 -0.73 -2.62 5.44
N ASN A 117 -1.33 -3.39 6.35
CA ASN A 117 -0.69 -4.41 7.14
C ASN A 117 -0.88 -5.84 6.61
N ILE A 118 -1.24 -5.97 5.33
CA ILE A 118 -1.56 -7.23 4.68
C ILE A 118 -0.57 -7.46 3.53
N ALA A 119 0.16 -8.56 3.59
CA ALA A 119 0.92 -9.08 2.46
C ALA A 119 0.11 -10.18 1.76
N THR A 120 -0.06 -10.08 0.45
CA THR A 120 -0.72 -11.10 -0.37
C THR A 120 0.31 -11.78 -1.24
N VAL A 121 0.41 -13.10 -1.10
CA VAL A 121 1.41 -13.94 -1.77
C VAL A 121 0.68 -14.90 -2.70
N ASN A 122 0.86 -14.75 -4.00
CA ASN A 122 0.35 -15.68 -5.00
C ASN A 122 1.48 -16.59 -5.47
N LEU A 123 1.33 -17.89 -5.24
CA LEU A 123 2.31 -18.93 -5.55
C LEU A 123 1.90 -19.73 -6.78
N SER A 124 2.86 -20.43 -7.39
CA SER A 124 2.60 -21.33 -8.50
C SER A 124 2.01 -22.67 -8.03
N LYS A 125 1.31 -23.37 -8.93
CA LYS A 125 0.65 -24.66 -8.65
C LYS A 125 1.52 -25.75 -8.02
N GLU A 126 2.84 -25.72 -8.24
CA GLU A 126 3.80 -26.67 -7.68
C GLU A 126 3.73 -26.71 -6.14
N PHE A 127 3.29 -25.61 -5.52
CA PHE A 127 3.01 -25.57 -4.09
C PHE A 127 2.00 -26.64 -3.62
N LEU A 128 0.99 -26.93 -4.45
CA LEU A 128 -0.08 -27.89 -4.13
C LEU A 128 0.35 -29.35 -4.35
N GLU A 129 1.47 -29.59 -5.03
CA GLU A 129 2.01 -30.94 -5.23
C GLU A 129 2.70 -31.47 -3.96
N ALA A 130 3.02 -30.58 -3.02
CA ALA A 130 3.62 -30.91 -1.73
C ALA A 130 2.61 -31.53 -0.76
N SER A 131 3.11 -32.30 0.21
CA SER A 131 2.29 -32.82 1.30
C SER A 131 1.69 -31.68 2.14
N ALA A 132 0.58 -31.93 2.83
CA ALA A 132 -0.05 -30.91 3.67
C ALA A 132 0.88 -30.39 4.78
N MET A 133 1.74 -31.26 5.32
CA MET A 133 2.76 -30.87 6.29
C MET A 133 3.79 -29.90 5.66
N GLU A 134 4.31 -30.20 4.47
CA GLU A 134 5.24 -29.31 3.77
C GLU A 134 4.59 -27.97 3.43
N GLN A 135 3.34 -27.99 2.96
CA GLN A 135 2.58 -26.75 2.70
C GLN A 135 2.41 -25.93 3.99
N ALA A 136 2.10 -26.58 5.11
CA ALA A 136 1.89 -25.89 6.38
C ALA A 136 3.19 -25.30 6.95
N VAL A 137 4.31 -26.04 6.86
CA VAL A 137 5.65 -25.53 7.20
C VAL A 137 6.03 -24.32 6.33
N ALA A 138 5.79 -24.41 5.02
CA ALA A 138 6.08 -23.33 4.09
C ALA A 138 5.27 -22.06 4.40
N ARG A 139 3.96 -22.21 4.64
CA ARG A 139 3.10 -21.09 5.07
C ARG A 139 3.64 -20.46 6.35
N LEU A 140 3.93 -21.27 7.36
CA LEU A 140 4.41 -20.79 8.64
C LEU A 140 5.74 -20.04 8.54
N SER A 141 6.67 -20.56 7.74
CA SER A 141 7.96 -19.95 7.40
C SER A 141 7.79 -18.59 6.70
N ILE A 142 6.95 -18.52 5.66
CA ILE A 142 6.67 -17.28 4.93
C ILE A 142 6.00 -16.25 5.86
N VAL A 143 4.99 -16.67 6.64
CA VAL A 143 4.24 -15.79 7.54
C VAL A 143 5.17 -15.18 8.59
N ASN A 144 6.00 -15.99 9.26
CA ASN A 144 6.93 -15.49 10.27
C ASN A 144 7.98 -14.55 9.66
N THR A 145 8.53 -14.91 8.50
CA THR A 145 9.50 -14.08 7.77
C THR A 145 8.92 -12.71 7.40
N LEU A 146 7.73 -12.67 6.80
CA LEU A 146 7.10 -11.41 6.39
C LEU A 146 6.62 -10.57 7.58
N THR A 147 6.18 -11.20 8.67
CA THR A 147 5.71 -10.50 9.87
C THR A 147 6.84 -10.10 10.84
N GLU A 148 8.11 -10.25 10.43
CA GLU A 148 9.23 -9.54 11.05
C GLU A 148 9.20 -8.04 10.74
N PHE A 149 8.65 -7.67 9.59
CA PHE A 149 8.38 -6.27 9.29
C PHE A 149 7.23 -5.78 10.16
N GLU A 150 7.47 -4.77 10.99
CA GLU A 150 6.48 -4.28 11.96
C GLU A 150 5.18 -3.79 11.32
N ASP A 151 5.22 -3.36 10.07
CA ASP A 151 4.07 -2.91 9.32
C ASP A 151 3.28 -4.05 8.66
N ILE A 152 3.81 -5.27 8.58
CA ILE A 152 3.10 -6.46 8.08
C ILE A 152 2.61 -7.29 9.26
N LYS A 153 1.29 -7.45 9.38
CA LYS A 153 0.65 -8.25 10.45
C LYS A 153 -0.07 -9.48 9.94
N HIS A 154 -0.49 -9.47 8.69
CA HIS A 154 -1.26 -10.53 8.09
C HIS A 154 -0.64 -10.96 6.76
N VAL A 155 -0.69 -12.26 6.48
CA VAL A 155 -0.33 -12.80 5.16
C VAL A 155 -1.50 -13.61 4.62
N LYS A 156 -1.88 -13.33 3.38
CA LYS A 156 -2.90 -14.07 2.63
C LYS A 156 -2.25 -14.83 1.48
N PHE A 157 -2.65 -16.08 1.28
CA PHE A 157 -2.08 -16.95 0.25
C PHE A 157 -3.06 -17.23 -0.87
N TYR A 158 -2.53 -17.19 -2.08
CA TYR A 158 -3.17 -17.66 -3.30
C TYR A 158 -2.26 -18.66 -4.00
N VAL A 159 -2.82 -19.59 -4.75
CA VAL A 159 -2.08 -20.44 -5.68
C VAL A 159 -2.73 -20.36 -7.05
N ASN A 160 -1.98 -19.92 -8.07
CA ASN A 160 -2.50 -19.63 -9.41
C ASN A 160 -3.71 -18.67 -9.41
N GLY A 161 -3.82 -17.80 -8.40
CA GLY A 161 -4.95 -16.87 -8.25
C GLY A 161 -6.13 -17.40 -7.43
N ASP A 162 -6.15 -18.69 -7.08
CA ASP A 162 -7.18 -19.26 -6.19
C ASP A 162 -6.75 -19.13 -4.72
N GLU A 163 -7.67 -18.71 -3.84
CA GLU A 163 -7.36 -18.61 -2.41
C GLU A 163 -6.98 -19.97 -1.84
N LEU A 164 -5.86 -20.02 -1.10
CA LEU A 164 -5.35 -21.26 -0.53
C LEU A 164 -6.29 -21.81 0.54
N LYS A 165 -6.60 -23.10 0.44
CA LYS A 165 -7.50 -23.83 1.33
C LYS A 165 -6.74 -24.88 2.13
N ASN A 166 -7.28 -25.26 3.27
CA ASN A 166 -6.80 -26.40 4.05
C ASN A 166 -7.28 -27.74 3.44
N GLU A 167 -6.90 -28.86 4.08
CA GLU A 167 -7.28 -30.21 3.64
C GLU A 167 -8.81 -30.44 3.65
N LYS A 168 -9.56 -29.67 4.43
CA LYS A 168 -11.04 -29.72 4.50
C LYS A 168 -11.70 -28.84 3.43
N GLY A 169 -10.91 -28.21 2.55
CA GLY A 169 -11.39 -27.30 1.52
C GLY A 169 -11.84 -25.93 2.04
N GLN A 170 -11.53 -25.60 3.29
CA GLN A 170 -11.86 -24.31 3.89
C GLN A 170 -10.75 -23.30 3.57
N PRO A 171 -11.08 -22.07 3.14
CA PRO A 171 -10.09 -21.01 2.96
C PRO A 171 -9.31 -20.73 4.26
N LEU A 172 -8.00 -20.56 4.15
CA LEU A 172 -7.15 -20.25 5.30
C LEU A 172 -7.30 -18.79 5.77
N GLY A 173 -7.72 -17.89 4.88
CA GLY A 173 -7.89 -16.47 5.19
C GLY A 173 -6.58 -15.76 5.54
N LEU A 174 -6.68 -14.80 6.47
CA LEU A 174 -5.54 -14.01 6.94
C LEU A 174 -4.75 -14.75 8.02
N LEU A 175 -3.54 -15.19 7.69
CA LEU A 175 -2.63 -15.81 8.65
C LEU A 175 -1.82 -14.75 9.40
N THR A 176 -1.54 -15.01 10.67
CA THR A 176 -0.70 -14.16 11.53
C THR A 176 0.51 -14.93 12.02
N ARG A 177 1.50 -14.20 12.55
CA ARG A 177 2.69 -14.80 13.17
C ARG A 177 2.30 -15.90 14.16
N GLY A 178 2.88 -17.08 13.96
CA GLY A 178 2.61 -18.29 14.74
C GLY A 178 3.74 -18.65 15.71
N SER A 179 3.52 -19.69 16.50
CA SER A 179 4.55 -20.30 17.34
C SER A 179 5.73 -20.83 16.50
N THR A 180 6.92 -20.86 17.10
CA THR A 180 8.08 -21.54 16.51
C THR A 180 8.02 -23.05 16.67
N ASP A 181 7.12 -23.58 17.51
CA ASP A 181 6.77 -25.00 17.53
C ASP A 181 5.83 -25.30 16.36
N VAL A 182 6.38 -25.97 15.34
CA VAL A 182 5.70 -26.21 14.06
C VAL A 182 4.46 -27.08 14.26
N LEU A 183 4.56 -28.15 15.05
CA LEU A 183 3.46 -29.09 15.23
C LEU A 183 2.31 -28.45 15.99
N MET A 184 2.63 -27.69 17.04
CA MET A 184 1.63 -26.96 17.82
C MET A 184 0.89 -25.92 16.96
N GLU A 185 1.62 -25.17 16.15
CA GLU A 185 1.05 -24.12 15.31
C GLU A 185 0.16 -24.68 14.21
N ILE A 186 0.61 -25.73 13.50
CA ILE A 186 -0.19 -26.39 12.46
C ILE A 186 -1.48 -26.94 13.06
N ALA A 187 -1.41 -27.57 14.24
CA ALA A 187 -2.60 -28.09 14.91
C ALA A 187 -3.62 -26.99 15.23
N GLN A 188 -3.18 -25.77 15.56
CA GLN A 188 -4.07 -24.62 15.81
C GLN A 188 -4.68 -24.06 14.52
N GLN A 189 -3.88 -23.88 13.47
CA GLN A 189 -4.35 -23.34 12.19
C GLN A 189 -5.39 -24.24 11.51
N GLU A 190 -5.27 -25.56 11.66
CA GLU A 190 -6.18 -26.54 11.07
C GLU A 190 -7.47 -26.77 11.90
N GLN A 191 -7.55 -26.15 13.08
CA GLN A 191 -8.67 -26.23 14.03
C GLN A 191 -9.26 -24.83 14.28
N MET A 192 -9.89 -24.24 13.27
CA MET A 192 -10.74 -23.07 13.53
C MET A 192 -11.94 -23.49 14.40
N PRO A 193 -12.10 -22.94 15.62
CA PRO A 193 -13.18 -23.35 16.50
C PRO A 193 -14.52 -22.86 15.92
N VAL A 194 -15.34 -23.81 15.47
CA VAL A 194 -16.76 -23.55 15.18
C VAL A 194 -17.53 -23.86 16.45
N GLN A 195 -18.11 -22.83 17.06
CA GLN A 195 -19.02 -23.01 18.18
C GLN A 195 -20.38 -23.43 17.64
N VAL A 196 -21.00 -24.41 18.27
CA VAL A 196 -22.36 -24.85 17.95
C VAL A 196 -23.22 -24.56 19.17
N GLU A 197 -24.17 -23.65 19.01
CA GLU A 197 -25.14 -23.31 20.05
C GLU A 197 -26.18 -24.42 20.24
N GLU A 198 -26.94 -24.37 21.33
CA GLU A 198 -27.93 -25.41 21.67
C GLU A 198 -29.04 -25.56 20.61
N ASP A 199 -29.34 -24.50 19.86
CA ASP A 199 -30.34 -24.49 18.79
C ASP A 199 -29.80 -24.95 17.42
N GLY A 200 -28.51 -25.32 17.36
CA GLY A 200 -27.82 -25.75 16.15
C GLY A 200 -27.18 -24.62 15.35
N THR A 201 -27.29 -23.36 15.81
CA THR A 201 -26.60 -22.23 15.20
C THR A 201 -25.08 -22.43 15.29
N THR A 202 -24.39 -22.21 14.17
CA THR A 202 -22.92 -22.28 14.14
C THR A 202 -22.34 -20.88 14.15
N VAL A 203 -21.36 -20.63 15.00
CA VAL A 203 -20.66 -19.34 15.12
C VAL A 203 -19.16 -19.59 14.94
N GLU A 204 -18.57 -18.89 13.97
CA GLU A 204 -17.15 -18.99 13.65
C GLU A 204 -16.52 -17.59 13.64
N LYS A 205 -15.43 -17.40 14.40
CA LYS A 205 -14.67 -16.14 14.34
C LYS A 205 -13.70 -16.16 13.17
N ARG A 206 -13.74 -15.12 12.34
CA ARG A 206 -12.83 -14.97 11.19
C ARG A 206 -12.22 -13.58 11.13
N LYS A 207 -10.93 -13.52 10.79
CA LYS A 207 -10.30 -12.27 10.34
C LYS A 207 -10.65 -12.04 8.87
N VAL A 208 -11.26 -10.91 8.57
CA VAL A 208 -11.71 -10.53 7.24
C VAL A 208 -11.12 -9.18 6.84
N ILE A 209 -11.09 -8.92 5.53
CA ILE A 209 -10.66 -7.63 4.96
C ILE A 209 -11.92 -6.90 4.50
N LEU A 210 -12.10 -5.69 5.00
CA LEU A 210 -13.14 -4.75 4.57
C LEU A 210 -12.47 -3.58 3.85
N TYR A 211 -13.05 -3.13 2.76
CA TYR A 211 -12.54 -1.99 2.01
C TYR A 211 -13.42 -0.77 2.26
N PHE A 212 -12.83 0.31 2.77
CA PHE A 212 -13.51 1.58 3.00
C PHE A 212 -12.84 2.70 2.22
N PRO A 213 -13.59 3.66 1.67
CA PRO A 213 -13.01 4.81 1.00
C PRO A 213 -12.19 5.69 1.95
N ASP A 214 -11.15 6.31 1.42
CA ASP A 214 -10.49 7.43 2.10
C ASP A 214 -11.37 8.69 2.09
N GLU A 215 -11.07 9.66 2.96
CA GLU A 215 -11.84 10.91 3.08
C GLU A 215 -11.94 11.71 1.76
N GLN A 216 -11.02 11.51 0.80
CA GLN A 216 -11.04 12.17 -0.51
C GLN A 216 -11.75 11.36 -1.60
N PHE A 217 -12.28 10.16 -1.28
CA PHE A 217 -12.94 9.26 -2.23
C PHE A 217 -12.08 8.89 -3.45
N MET A 218 -10.76 8.78 -3.26
CA MET A 218 -9.80 8.47 -4.31
C MET A 218 -9.49 6.98 -4.37
N TYR A 219 -9.40 6.34 -3.21
CA TYR A 219 -9.06 4.93 -3.07
C TYR A 219 -9.92 4.27 -1.99
N VAL A 220 -10.09 2.96 -2.12
CA VAL A 220 -10.53 2.12 -1.01
C VAL A 220 -9.31 1.52 -0.31
N VAL A 221 -9.32 1.53 1.01
CA VAL A 221 -8.22 1.08 1.86
C VAL A 221 -8.68 -0.14 2.66
N PRO A 222 -7.85 -1.20 2.76
CA PRO A 222 -8.20 -2.37 3.54
C PRO A 222 -8.13 -2.13 5.07
N GLU A 223 -9.15 -2.60 5.75
CA GLU A 223 -9.25 -2.69 7.20
C GLU A 223 -9.50 -4.15 7.59
N VAL A 224 -8.63 -4.69 8.44
CA VAL A 224 -8.79 -6.04 8.97
C VAL A 224 -9.67 -6.00 10.20
N ARG A 225 -10.73 -6.82 10.23
CA ARG A 225 -11.57 -7.03 11.42
C ARG A 225 -11.67 -8.49 11.76
N GLU A 226 -11.85 -8.78 13.05
CA GLU A 226 -12.36 -10.07 13.50
C GLU A 226 -13.89 -9.99 13.55
N VAL A 227 -14.57 -10.89 12.85
CA VAL A 227 -16.03 -10.91 12.70
C VAL A 227 -16.57 -12.29 13.04
N GLU A 228 -17.79 -12.33 13.57
CA GLU A 228 -18.52 -13.57 13.82
C GLU A 228 -19.34 -13.95 12.59
N VAL A 229 -19.01 -15.09 12.00
CA VAL A 229 -19.72 -15.68 10.87
C VAL A 229 -20.72 -16.68 11.43
N ILE A 230 -22.00 -16.33 11.31
CA ILE A 230 -23.12 -17.15 11.75
C ILE A 230 -23.57 -18.04 10.59
N ASN A 231 -23.79 -19.33 10.83
CA ASN A 231 -24.32 -20.30 9.86
C ASN A 231 -23.58 -20.32 8.51
N LYS A 232 -22.27 -20.02 8.54
CA LYS A 232 -21.39 -19.92 7.36
C LYS A 232 -21.77 -18.81 6.37
N GLU A 233 -22.60 -17.85 6.76
CA GLU A 233 -23.04 -16.72 5.93
C GLU A 233 -22.02 -15.56 5.91
N ILE A 234 -20.80 -15.84 5.46
CA ILE A 234 -19.72 -14.83 5.47
C ILE A 234 -20.06 -13.57 4.67
N ALA A 235 -20.70 -13.70 3.50
CA ALA A 235 -21.07 -12.55 2.67
C ALA A 235 -22.03 -11.61 3.40
N GLN A 236 -23.00 -12.15 4.14
CA GLN A 236 -23.92 -11.37 4.95
C GLN A 236 -23.20 -10.65 6.10
N ALA A 237 -22.27 -11.34 6.78
CA ALA A 237 -21.46 -10.72 7.82
C ALA A 237 -20.62 -9.55 7.28
N LEU A 238 -19.97 -9.72 6.13
CA LEU A 238 -19.16 -8.68 5.49
C LEU A 238 -19.97 -7.42 5.14
N VAL A 239 -21.16 -7.57 4.56
CA VAL A 239 -21.99 -6.41 4.22
C VAL A 239 -22.47 -5.69 5.48
N LYS A 240 -22.86 -6.42 6.54
CA LYS A 240 -23.23 -5.80 7.82
C LYS A 240 -22.07 -5.00 8.43
N GLU A 241 -20.85 -5.51 8.33
CA GLU A 241 -19.66 -4.79 8.80
C GLU A 241 -19.32 -3.55 7.97
N LEU A 242 -19.55 -3.59 6.65
CA LEU A 242 -19.45 -2.41 5.80
C LEU A 242 -20.51 -1.35 6.18
N MET A 243 -21.73 -1.78 6.48
CA MET A 243 -22.81 -0.89 6.95
C MET A 243 -22.51 -0.28 8.31
N ALA A 244 -21.76 -0.96 9.17
CA ALA A 244 -21.31 -0.41 10.45
C ALA A 244 -20.26 0.71 10.30
N GLY A 245 -19.73 0.92 9.09
CA GLY A 245 -18.71 1.94 8.80
C GLY A 245 -17.31 1.55 9.31
N PRO A 246 -16.25 2.29 8.92
CA PRO A 246 -14.85 2.00 9.28
C PRO A 246 -14.53 2.24 10.76
N GLN A 247 -13.50 1.58 11.27
CA GLN A 247 -12.97 1.80 12.63
C GLN A 247 -11.63 2.55 12.62
N LYS A 248 -10.94 2.58 11.48
CA LYS A 248 -9.69 3.33 11.30
C LYS A 248 -9.96 4.81 11.00
N PRO A 249 -9.17 5.74 11.57
CA PRO A 249 -9.26 7.15 11.20
C PRO A 249 -8.81 7.36 9.74
N GLY A 250 -9.40 8.37 9.10
CA GLY A 250 -9.12 8.70 7.70
C GLY A 250 -9.93 7.93 6.67
N LEU A 251 -10.82 7.04 7.12
CA LEU A 251 -11.72 6.27 6.29
C LEU A 251 -13.16 6.68 6.58
N VAL A 252 -14.02 6.58 5.57
CA VAL A 252 -15.44 6.97 5.69
C VAL A 252 -16.38 5.81 5.38
N GLY A 253 -17.56 5.80 6.00
CA GLY A 253 -18.65 4.90 5.62
C GLY A 253 -19.22 5.29 4.27
N ILE A 254 -19.54 4.30 3.43
CA ILE A 254 -20.05 4.54 2.06
C ILE A 254 -21.50 4.09 1.86
N ILE A 255 -22.00 3.22 2.74
CA ILE A 255 -23.40 2.78 2.72
C ILE A 255 -24.18 3.75 3.62
N PRO A 256 -25.23 4.44 3.13
CA PRO A 256 -26.01 5.37 3.95
C PRO A 256 -26.75 4.65 5.08
N ASP A 257 -26.87 5.32 6.23
CA ASP A 257 -27.49 4.77 7.46
C ASP A 257 -28.96 4.37 7.28
N GLU A 258 -29.68 5.02 6.36
CA GLU A 258 -31.08 4.71 6.07
C GLU A 258 -31.28 3.42 5.26
N VAL A 259 -30.22 2.95 4.59
CA VAL A 259 -30.28 1.75 3.73
C VAL A 259 -30.30 0.50 4.58
N LYS A 260 -31.20 -0.43 4.25
CA LYS A 260 -31.26 -1.75 4.90
C LYS A 260 -30.83 -2.83 3.93
N LEU A 261 -30.04 -3.77 4.42
CA LEU A 261 -29.80 -5.05 3.76
C LEU A 261 -31.01 -5.96 3.99
N LEU A 262 -31.70 -6.33 2.92
CA LEU A 262 -32.89 -7.18 2.95
C LEU A 262 -32.54 -8.65 2.80
N ASP A 263 -31.60 -8.98 1.90
CA ASP A 263 -31.19 -10.35 1.62
C ASP A 263 -29.78 -10.39 1.00
N VAL A 264 -29.08 -11.51 1.20
CA VAL A 264 -27.81 -11.84 0.54
C VAL A 264 -27.89 -13.28 0.05
N SER A 265 -27.70 -13.47 -1.26
CA SER A 265 -27.58 -14.80 -1.85
C SER A 265 -26.30 -14.92 -2.66
N VAL A 266 -25.65 -16.09 -2.63
CA VAL A 266 -24.43 -16.38 -3.39
C VAL A 266 -24.69 -17.59 -4.26
N SER A 267 -24.60 -17.42 -5.58
CA SER A 267 -24.70 -18.52 -6.54
C SER A 267 -23.84 -18.24 -7.76
N ASP A 268 -23.22 -19.29 -8.31
CA ASP A 268 -22.38 -19.23 -9.52
C ASP A 268 -21.26 -18.18 -9.44
N GLY A 269 -20.62 -18.06 -8.27
CA GLY A 269 -19.56 -17.07 -8.03
C GLY A 269 -20.07 -15.63 -7.85
N ILE A 270 -21.39 -15.38 -7.94
CA ILE A 270 -21.95 -14.03 -7.84
C ILE A 270 -22.73 -13.85 -6.52
N ALA A 271 -22.33 -12.85 -5.74
CA ALA A 271 -23.08 -12.40 -4.58
C ALA A 271 -24.15 -11.37 -4.99
N ARG A 272 -25.43 -11.69 -4.78
CA ARG A 272 -26.57 -10.81 -5.01
C ARG A 272 -26.98 -10.16 -3.71
N LEU A 273 -26.88 -8.84 -3.66
CA LEU A 273 -27.21 -8.02 -2.49
C LEU A 273 -28.52 -7.28 -2.72
N ASN A 274 -29.55 -7.63 -1.95
CA ASN A 274 -30.84 -6.97 -2.01
C ASN A 274 -30.93 -5.91 -0.92
N PHE A 275 -31.02 -4.65 -1.34
CA PHE A 275 -31.16 -3.51 -0.46
C PHE A 275 -32.58 -2.94 -0.49
N SER A 276 -32.91 -2.17 0.54
CA SER A 276 -34.17 -1.43 0.60
C SER A 276 -34.19 -0.26 -0.38
N LYS A 277 -35.39 0.21 -0.73
CA LYS A 277 -35.61 1.33 -1.66
C LYS A 277 -34.84 2.61 -1.32
N GLU A 278 -34.51 2.84 -0.04
CA GLU A 278 -33.76 4.01 0.43
C GLU A 278 -32.38 4.13 -0.24
N LEU A 279 -31.80 3.03 -0.72
CA LEU A 279 -30.56 3.06 -1.49
C LEU A 279 -30.69 3.88 -2.77
N LYS A 280 -31.87 3.89 -3.40
CA LYS A 280 -32.10 4.66 -4.63
C LYS A 280 -32.01 6.16 -4.39
N ASP A 281 -32.60 6.63 -3.30
CA ASP A 281 -32.71 8.07 -3.01
C ASP A 281 -31.42 8.62 -2.38
N ASN A 282 -30.71 7.77 -1.62
CA ASN A 282 -29.49 8.12 -0.89
C ASN A 282 -28.21 7.57 -1.53
N PHE A 283 -28.28 7.04 -2.75
CA PHE A 283 -27.09 6.50 -3.43
C PHE A 283 -25.96 7.54 -3.49
N PRO A 284 -24.71 7.19 -3.12
CA PRO A 284 -23.58 8.11 -3.22
C PRO A 284 -23.44 8.69 -4.63
N LYS A 285 -23.57 10.02 -4.75
CA LYS A 285 -23.68 10.70 -6.04
C LYS A 285 -22.32 11.06 -6.64
N GLY A 286 -22.31 11.15 -7.97
CA GLY A 286 -21.14 11.57 -8.73
C GLY A 286 -20.15 10.41 -8.92
N THR A 287 -19.30 10.53 -9.94
CA THR A 287 -18.43 9.42 -10.37
C THR A 287 -17.54 8.87 -9.26
N ALA A 288 -17.04 9.73 -8.37
CA ALA A 288 -16.22 9.31 -7.23
C ALA A 288 -17.04 8.50 -6.21
N GLY A 289 -18.19 9.03 -5.76
CA GLY A 289 -19.07 8.34 -4.82
C GLY A 289 -19.58 7.01 -5.37
N GLU A 290 -20.02 7.00 -6.64
CA GLU A 290 -20.47 5.80 -7.35
C GLU A 290 -19.37 4.72 -7.39
N SER A 291 -18.15 5.11 -7.79
CA SER A 291 -17.01 4.19 -7.87
C SER A 291 -16.59 3.65 -6.50
N MET A 292 -16.61 4.50 -5.47
CA MET A 292 -16.24 4.11 -4.12
C MET A 292 -17.27 3.19 -3.46
N PHE A 293 -18.57 3.41 -3.69
CA PHE A 293 -19.62 2.51 -3.22
C PHE A 293 -19.46 1.11 -3.80
N LEU A 294 -19.39 1.03 -5.13
CA LEU A 294 -19.27 -0.22 -5.86
C LEU A 294 -17.95 -0.93 -5.52
N GLY A 295 -16.85 -0.17 -5.51
CA GLY A 295 -15.51 -0.67 -5.21
C GLY A 295 -15.38 -1.22 -3.79
N SER A 296 -15.92 -0.54 -2.79
CA SER A 296 -15.85 -0.95 -1.38
C SER A 296 -16.54 -2.30 -1.16
N ILE A 297 -17.76 -2.44 -1.66
CA ILE A 297 -18.56 -3.66 -1.50
C ILE A 297 -17.97 -4.80 -2.34
N THR A 298 -17.66 -4.53 -3.61
CA THR A 298 -17.15 -5.55 -4.53
C THR A 298 -15.78 -6.05 -4.12
N ASN A 299 -14.83 -5.16 -3.79
CA ASN A 299 -13.51 -5.59 -3.32
C ASN A 299 -13.59 -6.33 -1.99
N THR A 300 -14.54 -6.01 -1.11
CA THR A 300 -14.75 -6.73 0.15
C THR A 300 -15.29 -8.13 -0.09
N LEU A 301 -16.36 -8.29 -0.86
CA LEU A 301 -16.99 -9.59 -1.06
C LEU A 301 -16.12 -10.54 -1.89
N THR A 302 -15.36 -10.01 -2.85
CA THR A 302 -14.40 -10.80 -3.65
C THR A 302 -13.14 -11.21 -2.87
N GLU A 303 -13.01 -10.81 -1.59
CA GLU A 303 -12.01 -11.43 -0.69
C GLU A 303 -12.39 -12.85 -0.30
N VAL A 304 -13.67 -13.20 -0.40
CA VAL A 304 -14.13 -14.58 -0.21
C VAL A 304 -13.84 -15.32 -1.51
N GLY A 305 -12.88 -16.25 -1.50
CA GLY A 305 -12.42 -16.93 -2.72
C GLY A 305 -13.44 -17.78 -3.49
N THR A 306 -14.73 -17.77 -3.10
CA THR A 306 -15.84 -18.35 -3.86
C THR A 306 -16.76 -17.30 -4.50
N ILE A 307 -16.42 -16.02 -4.38
CA ILE A 307 -17.17 -14.88 -4.94
C ILE A 307 -16.27 -14.14 -5.92
N ASP A 308 -16.63 -14.22 -7.19
CA ASP A 308 -15.93 -13.57 -8.31
C ASP A 308 -16.52 -12.18 -8.60
N GLY A 309 -17.80 -11.95 -8.26
CA GLY A 309 -18.46 -10.66 -8.48
C GLY A 309 -19.69 -10.40 -7.63
N VAL A 310 -20.20 -9.18 -7.70
CA VAL A 310 -21.31 -8.67 -6.89
C VAL A 310 -22.39 -8.03 -7.76
N GLN A 311 -23.64 -8.43 -7.57
CA GLN A 311 -24.81 -7.86 -8.22
C GLN A 311 -25.69 -7.14 -7.19
N PHE A 312 -26.18 -5.95 -7.56
CA PHE A 312 -27.01 -5.13 -6.68
C PHE A 312 -28.48 -5.18 -7.08
N LEU A 313 -29.35 -5.31 -6.08
CA LEU A 313 -30.80 -5.34 -6.21
C LEU A 313 -31.43 -4.33 -5.25
N ILE A 314 -32.57 -3.76 -5.65
CA ILE A 314 -33.43 -2.93 -4.82
C ILE A 314 -34.82 -3.55 -4.80
N GLU A 315 -35.33 -3.89 -3.60
CA GLU A 315 -36.65 -4.51 -3.42
C GLU A 315 -36.84 -5.75 -4.32
N GLY A 316 -35.79 -6.58 -4.43
CA GLY A 316 -35.77 -7.82 -5.20
C GLY A 316 -35.64 -7.66 -6.72
N LYS A 317 -35.45 -6.43 -7.22
CA LYS A 317 -35.24 -6.17 -8.65
C LYS A 317 -33.82 -5.70 -8.91
N GLU A 318 -33.22 -6.16 -10.00
CA GLU A 318 -31.91 -5.66 -10.45
C GLU A 318 -31.96 -4.15 -10.66
N MET A 319 -30.89 -3.48 -10.26
CA MET A 319 -30.72 -2.07 -10.55
C MET A 319 -30.40 -1.89 -12.03
N GLU A 320 -31.15 -1.05 -12.75
CA GLU A 320 -30.90 -0.80 -14.18
C GLU A 320 -29.70 0.13 -14.40
N GLY A 321 -29.50 1.12 -13.52
CA GLY A 321 -28.36 2.03 -13.58
C GLY A 321 -28.40 3.12 -12.51
N VAL A 322 -27.23 3.68 -12.17
CA VAL A 322 -27.11 4.87 -11.32
C VAL A 322 -26.07 5.81 -11.91
N GLY A 323 -26.45 7.07 -12.14
CA GLY A 323 -25.57 8.07 -12.73
C GLY A 323 -25.08 7.64 -14.11
N HIS A 324 -23.78 7.37 -14.23
CA HIS A 324 -23.13 6.94 -15.47
C HIS A 324 -22.79 5.43 -15.49
N VAL A 325 -23.23 4.68 -14.49
CA VAL A 325 -22.88 3.28 -14.32
C VAL A 325 -24.06 2.39 -14.68
N GLU A 326 -23.83 1.51 -15.67
CA GLU A 326 -24.72 0.37 -15.97
C GLU A 326 -24.61 -0.65 -14.83
N MET A 327 -25.75 -1.07 -14.30
CA MET A 327 -25.83 -1.95 -13.12
C MET A 327 -26.42 -3.32 -13.45
N ASP A 328 -26.63 -3.61 -14.73
CA ASP A 328 -27.26 -4.83 -15.26
C ASP A 328 -26.32 -6.05 -15.31
N LYS A 329 -25.08 -5.89 -14.85
CA LYS A 329 -24.06 -6.95 -14.79
C LYS A 329 -23.38 -6.98 -13.43
N PRO A 330 -22.88 -8.14 -13.00
CA PRO A 330 -22.08 -8.24 -11.80
C PRO A 330 -20.81 -7.40 -11.89
N PHE A 331 -20.50 -6.71 -10.80
CA PHE A 331 -19.27 -5.95 -10.62
C PHE A 331 -18.15 -6.90 -10.18
N GLU A 332 -16.98 -6.74 -10.79
CA GLU A 332 -15.79 -7.52 -10.48
C GLU A 332 -14.79 -6.71 -9.66
N ARG A 333 -13.85 -7.42 -9.04
CA ARG A 333 -12.77 -6.83 -8.23
C ARG A 333 -11.98 -5.79 -9.04
N ASN A 334 -11.80 -4.60 -8.46
CA ASN A 334 -10.98 -3.54 -9.04
C ASN A 334 -9.79 -3.21 -8.13
N THR A 335 -8.63 -3.75 -8.47
CA THR A 335 -7.39 -3.55 -7.70
C THR A 335 -6.73 -2.19 -7.92
N ARG A 336 -7.13 -1.43 -8.96
CA ARG A 336 -6.53 -0.12 -9.28
C ARG A 336 -6.93 0.98 -8.33
N ILE A 337 -8.07 0.80 -7.65
CA ILE A 337 -8.58 1.74 -6.64
C ILE A 337 -8.19 1.30 -5.23
N ILE A 338 -7.41 0.23 -5.06
CA ILE A 338 -6.92 -0.18 -3.74
C ILE A 338 -5.69 0.67 -3.39
N GLY A 339 -5.78 1.34 -2.24
CA GLY A 339 -4.73 2.22 -1.73
C GLY A 339 -4.13 1.75 -0.41
N LYS A 340 -3.09 2.46 0.01
CA LYS A 340 -2.52 2.43 1.37
C LYS A 340 -2.55 3.84 1.96
N ARG A 341 -2.70 3.97 3.26
CA ARG A 341 -2.74 5.28 3.92
C ARG A 341 -1.35 5.87 4.10
N ILE A 342 -1.31 7.19 3.99
CA ILE A 342 -0.23 8.06 4.47
C ILE A 342 -0.80 9.04 5.48
N VAL A 343 0.06 9.53 6.38
CA VAL A 343 -0.32 10.53 7.37
C VAL A 343 0.42 11.82 7.05
N LEU A 344 -0.33 12.89 6.92
CA LEU A 344 0.16 14.25 6.73
C LEU A 344 -0.17 15.06 7.96
N TYR A 345 0.81 15.75 8.51
CA TYR A 345 0.57 16.67 9.62
C TYR A 345 0.39 18.09 9.09
N PHE A 346 -0.76 18.69 9.40
CA PHE A 346 -1.07 20.08 9.07
C PHE A 346 -1.24 20.91 10.32
N SER A 347 -1.15 22.24 10.19
CA SER A 347 -1.35 23.15 11.30
C SER A 347 -2.80 23.12 11.76
N ASP A 348 -3.01 23.20 13.07
CA ASP A 348 -4.33 23.52 13.64
C ASP A 348 -4.76 24.96 13.28
N GLU A 349 -6.01 25.31 13.58
CA GLU A 349 -6.53 26.65 13.31
C GLU A 349 -5.75 27.77 14.01
N GLN A 350 -5.09 27.49 15.13
CA GLN A 350 -4.37 28.50 15.91
C GLN A 350 -2.92 28.70 15.43
N GLY A 351 -2.37 27.79 14.62
CA GLY A 351 -0.97 27.88 14.20
C GLY A 351 0.01 27.39 15.26
N SER A 352 -0.45 26.58 16.22
CA SER A 352 0.29 26.26 17.45
C SER A 352 0.66 24.79 17.59
N GLN A 353 -0.11 23.91 16.95
CA GLN A 353 0.07 22.47 16.99
C GLN A 353 -0.16 21.89 15.59
N ILE A 354 0.31 20.66 15.39
CA ILE A 354 0.04 19.92 14.17
C ILE A 354 -0.97 18.79 14.43
N VAL A 355 -1.84 18.56 13.46
CA VAL A 355 -2.93 17.58 13.53
C VAL A 355 -2.77 16.61 12.36
N PRO A 356 -2.91 15.29 12.59
CA PRO A 356 -2.83 14.32 11.50
C PRO A 356 -4.07 14.43 10.60
N GLU A 357 -3.84 14.46 9.31
CA GLU A 357 -4.77 14.18 8.23
C GLU A 357 -4.31 12.90 7.54
N TYR A 358 -5.23 11.97 7.32
CA TYR A 358 -4.95 10.71 6.67
C TYR A 358 -5.38 10.81 5.20
N ARG A 359 -4.52 10.38 4.29
CA ARG A 359 -4.84 10.27 2.85
C ARG A 359 -4.52 8.88 2.35
N ALA A 360 -5.05 8.51 1.20
CA ALA A 360 -4.66 7.30 0.51
C ALA A 360 -3.85 7.59 -0.75
N ILE A 361 -2.91 6.70 -1.05
CA ILE A 361 -2.13 6.65 -2.29
C ILE A 361 -2.25 5.23 -2.88
N PRO A 362 -1.91 5.01 -4.16
CA PRO A 362 -1.92 3.66 -4.74
C PRO A 362 -1.12 2.67 -3.88
N GLN A 363 -1.63 1.45 -3.70
CA GLN A 363 -0.96 0.41 -2.89
C GLN A 363 0.46 0.12 -3.36
N ASN A 364 0.71 0.22 -4.67
CA ASN A 364 2.00 -0.04 -5.32
C ASN A 364 2.87 1.22 -5.51
N GLU A 365 2.53 2.35 -4.86
CA GLU A 365 3.34 3.55 -4.91
C GLU A 365 4.72 3.33 -4.27
N LEU A 366 5.79 3.59 -5.04
CA LEU A 366 7.18 3.46 -4.60
C LEU A 366 7.74 4.79 -4.05
N GLY A 367 7.22 5.93 -4.48
CA GLY A 367 7.69 7.25 -4.05
C GLY A 367 6.96 7.79 -2.82
N VAL A 368 6.77 6.99 -1.78
CA VAL A 368 5.88 7.35 -0.65
C VAL A 368 6.33 8.64 0.05
N ALA A 369 7.63 8.81 0.29
CA ALA A 369 8.18 10.04 0.88
C ALA A 369 7.87 11.28 0.02
N ARG A 370 7.97 11.16 -1.31
CA ARG A 370 7.61 12.23 -2.25
C ARG A 370 6.11 12.51 -2.20
N LYS A 371 5.26 11.49 -2.16
CA LYS A 371 3.80 11.67 -2.03
C LYS A 371 3.38 12.36 -0.74
N ILE A 372 4.07 12.08 0.36
CA ILE A 372 3.86 12.79 1.63
C ILE A 372 4.13 14.30 1.45
N LEU A 373 5.28 14.65 0.86
CA LEU A 373 5.66 16.05 0.64
C LEU A 373 4.75 16.76 -0.38
N GLU A 374 4.41 16.09 -1.47
CA GLU A 374 3.44 16.60 -2.45
C GLU A 374 2.09 16.90 -1.79
N GLY A 375 1.61 16.02 -0.91
CA GLY A 375 0.36 16.24 -0.16
C GLY A 375 0.44 17.42 0.80
N LEU A 376 1.58 17.62 1.49
CA LEU A 376 1.80 18.80 2.33
C LEU A 376 1.80 20.11 1.51
N ILE A 377 2.37 20.08 0.30
CA ILE A 377 2.38 21.22 -0.64
C ILE A 377 0.98 21.53 -1.17
N GLU A 378 0.18 20.51 -1.48
CA GLU A 378 -1.22 20.69 -1.87
C GLU A 378 -2.06 21.37 -0.78
N GLY A 379 -1.68 21.18 0.49
CA GLY A 379 -2.41 21.70 1.64
C GLY A 379 -3.53 20.75 2.08
N PRO A 380 -4.12 20.97 3.28
CA PRO A 380 -5.08 20.04 3.88
C PRO A 380 -6.37 19.91 3.05
N ALA A 381 -6.94 18.70 3.03
CA ALA A 381 -8.25 18.42 2.48
C ALA A 381 -9.36 18.57 3.55
N LYS A 382 -9.00 18.44 4.83
CA LYS A 382 -9.92 18.49 5.95
C LYS A 382 -10.18 19.92 6.43
N GLU A 383 -11.44 20.25 6.67
CA GLU A 383 -11.83 21.52 7.28
C GLU A 383 -11.22 21.68 8.69
N GLY A 384 -10.90 22.92 9.07
CA GLY A 384 -10.28 23.25 10.36
C GLY A 384 -8.76 23.01 10.43
N LEU A 385 -8.13 22.55 9.34
CA LEU A 385 -6.67 22.49 9.20
C LEU A 385 -6.16 23.62 8.31
N LYS A 386 -4.92 24.07 8.57
CA LYS A 386 -4.27 25.13 7.81
C LYS A 386 -3.06 24.61 7.04
N PRO A 387 -2.81 25.11 5.80
CA PRO A 387 -1.59 24.80 5.06
C PRO A 387 -0.34 25.14 5.85
N VAL A 388 0.68 24.28 5.73
CA VAL A 388 1.96 24.44 6.44
C VAL A 388 3.08 24.88 5.51
N MET A 389 2.94 24.69 4.20
CA MET A 389 3.94 25.13 3.23
C MET A 389 3.81 26.64 2.96
N PRO A 390 4.93 27.36 2.75
CA PRO A 390 4.90 28.78 2.40
C PRO A 390 4.07 29.05 1.13
N ARG A 391 3.41 30.22 1.08
CA ARG A 391 2.59 30.59 -0.09
C ARG A 391 3.45 30.64 -1.36
N GLY A 392 2.93 30.07 -2.44
CA GLY A 392 3.60 30.06 -3.74
C GLY A 392 4.73 29.06 -3.85
N ILE A 393 4.84 28.12 -2.90
CA ILE A 393 5.58 26.87 -3.09
C ILE A 393 4.67 25.86 -3.77
N THR A 394 5.21 25.19 -4.77
CA THR A 394 4.52 24.24 -5.63
C THR A 394 5.31 22.93 -5.70
N LYS A 395 4.74 21.90 -6.33
CA LYS A 395 5.44 20.61 -6.52
C LYS A 395 6.75 20.76 -7.29
N ASN A 396 6.86 21.75 -8.17
CA ASN A 396 8.09 22.03 -8.93
C ASN A 396 9.22 22.56 -8.05
N ASP A 397 8.90 23.05 -6.85
CA ASP A 397 9.90 23.50 -5.88
C ASP A 397 10.44 22.35 -5.03
N LEU A 398 9.82 21.17 -5.05
CA LEU A 398 10.36 19.94 -4.47
C LEU A 398 11.26 19.25 -5.51
N LEU A 399 12.54 19.60 -5.50
CA LEU A 399 13.52 19.11 -6.46
C LEU A 399 13.74 17.61 -6.26
N ASP A 400 14.06 17.20 -5.04
CA ASP A 400 14.34 15.80 -4.75
C ASP A 400 13.97 15.34 -3.34
N VAL A 401 13.78 14.03 -3.19
CA VAL A 401 13.68 13.36 -1.89
C VAL A 401 14.26 11.96 -1.99
N TRP A 402 15.18 11.63 -1.08
CA TRP A 402 15.76 10.29 -0.99
C TRP A 402 16.02 9.91 0.48
N ILE A 403 16.13 8.62 0.76
CA ILE A 403 16.37 8.11 2.11
C ILE A 403 17.73 7.41 2.14
N LYS A 404 18.58 7.81 3.08
CA LYS A 404 19.88 7.17 3.32
C LYS A 404 20.21 7.18 4.81
N ASP A 405 20.65 6.05 5.34
CA ASP A 405 21.06 5.89 6.74
C ASP A 405 19.98 6.42 7.73
N GLU A 406 18.74 5.98 7.48
CA GLU A 406 17.52 6.39 8.18
C GLU A 406 17.21 7.90 8.16
N THR A 407 17.85 8.63 7.24
CA THR A 407 17.66 10.08 7.06
C THR A 407 16.95 10.33 5.73
N ALA A 408 15.78 10.95 5.76
CA ALA A 408 15.17 11.49 4.56
C ALA A 408 15.82 12.84 4.23
N TYR A 409 16.40 12.97 3.05
CA TYR A 409 16.92 14.22 2.53
C TYR A 409 15.85 14.85 1.65
N VAL A 410 15.52 16.12 1.90
CA VAL A 410 14.47 16.84 1.18
C VAL A 410 15.11 18.06 0.54
N ASP A 411 15.17 18.09 -0.78
CA ASP A 411 15.79 19.16 -1.55
C ASP A 411 14.74 20.07 -2.17
N PHE A 412 14.76 21.34 -1.79
CA PHE A 412 13.88 22.37 -2.31
C PHE A 412 14.62 23.33 -3.25
N SER A 413 13.87 23.98 -4.14
CA SER A 413 14.41 25.08 -4.94
C SER A 413 14.69 26.32 -4.06
N ALA A 414 15.54 27.23 -4.54
CA ALA A 414 15.80 28.49 -3.83
C ALA A 414 14.55 29.37 -3.62
N ASN A 415 13.46 29.08 -4.34
CA ASN A 415 12.18 29.75 -4.21
C ASN A 415 11.55 29.61 -2.80
N ILE A 416 12.01 28.65 -1.99
CA ILE A 416 11.56 28.50 -0.60
C ILE A 416 12.12 29.57 0.34
N LYS A 417 13.24 30.21 -0.02
CA LYS A 417 13.90 31.24 0.79
C LYS A 417 13.02 32.49 0.93
N GLY A 418 12.92 33.02 2.14
CA GLY A 418 12.26 34.30 2.43
C GLY A 418 10.73 34.33 2.24
N LYS A 419 10.08 33.20 1.94
CA LYS A 419 8.62 33.12 1.77
C LYS A 419 7.83 32.83 3.05
N HIS A 420 8.53 32.50 4.13
CA HIS A 420 7.88 32.09 5.37
C HIS A 420 7.42 33.33 6.17
N ALA A 421 6.11 33.53 6.28
CA ALA A 421 5.53 34.72 6.94
C ALA A 421 5.30 34.57 8.46
N GLY A 422 5.55 33.39 9.03
CA GLY A 422 5.12 33.02 10.40
C GLY A 422 6.15 33.20 11.54
N GLY A 423 7.30 33.85 11.28
CA GLY A 423 8.40 33.94 12.26
C GLY A 423 8.88 32.57 12.75
N SER A 424 9.63 32.53 13.87
CA SER A 424 10.23 31.29 14.38
C SER A 424 9.21 30.21 14.75
N ALA A 425 8.04 30.60 15.28
CA ALA A 425 7.00 29.65 15.67
C ALA A 425 6.34 28.99 14.45
N GLY A 426 5.98 29.77 13.43
CA GLY A 426 5.44 29.21 12.20
C GLY A 426 6.46 28.34 11.46
N GLU A 427 7.74 28.74 11.45
CA GLU A 427 8.81 27.94 10.84
C GLU A 427 8.93 26.57 11.51
N ALA A 428 8.85 26.53 12.84
CA ALA A 428 8.84 25.28 13.59
C ALA A 428 7.64 24.40 13.21
N ILE A 429 6.45 24.98 13.02
CA ILE A 429 5.27 24.24 12.55
C ILE A 429 5.49 23.64 11.16
N THR A 430 6.02 24.40 10.19
CA THR A 430 6.33 23.88 8.86
C THR A 430 7.37 22.75 8.91
N ILE A 431 8.48 22.96 9.63
CA ILE A 431 9.55 21.97 9.78
C ILE A 431 8.98 20.69 10.39
N TYR A 432 8.33 20.78 11.55
CA TYR A 432 7.85 19.59 12.23
C TYR A 432 6.64 18.94 11.56
N SER A 433 5.89 19.66 10.72
CA SER A 433 4.89 19.05 9.83
C SER A 433 5.56 18.11 8.83
N ILE A 434 6.63 18.55 8.17
CA ILE A 434 7.39 17.71 7.23
C ILE A 434 8.08 16.56 7.98
N VAL A 435 8.79 16.87 9.07
CA VAL A 435 9.56 15.87 9.83
C VAL A 435 8.66 14.81 10.42
N ASN A 436 7.56 15.18 11.08
CA ASN A 436 6.65 14.21 11.67
C ASN A 436 5.91 13.40 10.61
N SER A 437 5.58 13.99 9.44
CA SER A 437 4.95 13.21 8.35
C SER A 437 5.92 12.20 7.74
N LEU A 438 7.16 12.58 7.45
CA LEU A 438 8.16 11.67 6.87
C LEU A 438 8.60 10.58 7.85
N THR A 439 8.64 10.86 9.15
CA THR A 439 9.01 9.88 10.19
C THR A 439 7.89 8.89 10.53
N GLU A 440 6.73 8.97 9.86
CA GLU A 440 5.76 7.87 9.84
C GLU A 440 6.28 6.67 9.05
N LEU A 441 7.16 6.91 8.09
CA LEU A 441 7.90 5.85 7.38
C LEU A 441 8.87 5.20 8.36
N LYS A 442 8.75 3.88 8.56
CA LYS A 442 9.47 3.17 9.62
C LYS A 442 10.99 3.22 9.47
N ASN A 443 11.47 3.31 8.25
CA ASN A 443 12.87 3.46 7.88
C ASN A 443 13.39 4.91 7.95
N VAL A 444 12.57 5.89 8.34
CA VAL A 444 12.98 7.30 8.49
C VAL A 444 12.93 7.71 9.96
N LYS A 445 14.09 8.06 10.53
CA LYS A 445 14.22 8.56 11.92
C LYS A 445 14.44 10.07 11.99
N ARG A 446 14.96 10.66 10.91
CA ARG A 446 15.35 12.08 10.84
C ARG A 446 15.21 12.62 9.42
N VAL A 447 15.11 13.94 9.31
CA VAL A 447 14.96 14.64 8.03
C VAL A 447 16.01 15.74 7.90
N GLN A 448 16.77 15.72 6.81
CA GLN A 448 17.73 16.74 6.44
C GLN A 448 17.15 17.58 5.29
N PHE A 449 17.03 18.88 5.48
CA PHE A 449 16.62 19.77 4.39
C PHE A 449 17.84 20.27 3.62
N LEU A 450 17.65 20.49 2.33
CA LEU A 450 18.62 21.03 1.39
C LEU A 450 17.95 22.11 0.54
N ILE A 451 18.75 23.05 0.03
CA ILE A 451 18.33 23.98 -1.01
C ILE A 451 19.29 23.86 -2.18
N GLU A 452 18.75 23.52 -3.35
CA GLU A 452 19.50 23.29 -4.59
C GLU A 452 20.71 22.38 -4.35
N GLY A 453 20.47 21.31 -3.57
CA GLY A 453 21.42 20.27 -3.26
C GLY A 453 22.47 20.64 -2.20
N SER A 454 22.39 21.82 -1.58
CA SER A 454 23.33 22.31 -0.56
C SER A 454 22.69 22.37 0.83
N LYS A 455 23.48 22.05 1.86
CA LYS A 455 23.10 22.33 3.25
C LYS A 455 23.28 23.84 3.48
N GLU A 456 22.21 24.50 3.89
CA GLU A 456 22.24 25.90 4.26
C GLU A 456 22.28 26.01 5.79
N GLU A 457 22.92 27.05 6.33
CA GLU A 457 22.93 27.28 7.77
C GLU A 457 21.54 27.74 8.25
N GLU A 458 20.86 28.58 7.45
CA GLU A 458 19.55 29.16 7.79
C GLU A 458 18.67 29.32 6.52
N LEU A 459 17.36 29.06 6.63
CA LEU A 459 16.39 29.29 5.55
C LEU A 459 15.87 30.75 5.55
N THR A 460 15.69 31.31 6.75
CA THR A 460 15.02 32.59 7.02
C THR A 460 15.47 33.31 8.30
N GLY A 461 16.47 32.79 9.03
CA GLY A 461 17.12 33.49 10.16
C GLY A 461 16.91 32.92 11.56
N HIS A 462 16.15 31.82 11.74
CA HIS A 462 15.82 31.33 13.09
C HIS A 462 15.95 29.81 13.32
N ALA A 463 15.93 28.99 12.27
CA ALA A 463 16.16 27.55 12.37
C ALA A 463 17.48 27.19 11.70
N ILE A 464 18.30 26.40 12.41
CA ILE A 464 19.58 25.90 11.92
C ILE A 464 19.31 24.64 11.10
N PHE A 465 19.61 24.67 9.80
CA PHE A 465 19.38 23.54 8.88
C PHE A 465 20.63 22.69 8.62
N SER A 466 21.74 22.97 9.30
CA SER A 466 22.99 22.24 9.12
C SER A 466 22.90 20.77 9.56
N GLU A 467 22.02 20.49 10.53
CA GLU A 467 21.82 19.16 11.12
C GLU A 467 20.43 18.57 10.79
N PRO A 468 20.29 17.23 10.71
CA PRO A 468 19.00 16.58 10.55
C PRO A 468 18.07 16.79 11.74
N PHE A 469 16.79 17.03 11.45
CA PHE A 469 15.72 17.16 12.43
C PHE A 469 15.13 15.80 12.79
N MET A 470 14.88 15.57 14.07
CA MET A 470 14.19 14.38 14.56
C MET A 470 12.71 14.65 14.79
N ARG A 471 11.91 13.58 14.79
CA ARG A 471 10.49 13.62 15.14
C ARG A 471 10.29 14.35 16.46
N ASN A 472 9.33 15.29 16.49
CA ASN A 472 8.92 15.98 17.69
C ASN A 472 7.44 15.68 17.99
N PRO A 473 7.13 14.67 18.80
CA PRO A 473 5.74 14.36 19.13
C PRO A 473 5.06 15.43 19.99
N GLY A 474 5.82 16.30 20.68
CA GLY A 474 5.28 17.32 21.58
C GLY A 474 4.50 18.44 20.88
N VAL A 475 4.67 18.61 19.57
CA VAL A 475 3.90 19.58 18.77
C VAL A 475 2.63 18.97 18.16
N ILE A 476 2.44 17.64 18.28
CA ILE A 476 1.24 16.98 17.77
C ILE A 476 0.11 17.24 18.77
N LYS A 477 -1.04 17.70 18.26
CA LYS A 477 -2.24 17.88 19.07
C LYS A 477 -2.71 16.52 19.60
N ASN A 478 -2.64 16.34 20.92
CA ASN A 478 -3.17 15.16 21.57
C ASN A 478 -4.71 15.18 21.48
N ASN A 479 -5.31 14.15 20.89
CA ASN A 479 -6.76 13.96 20.88
C ASN A 479 -7.30 13.40 22.20
N ASN A 480 -6.53 13.48 23.29
CA ASN A 480 -6.99 13.09 24.63
C ASN A 480 -7.70 14.28 25.28
N GLY A 481 -8.96 14.47 24.90
CA GLY A 481 -9.89 15.43 25.49
C GLY A 481 -11.31 14.88 25.43
#